data_AF-A0ABD7YV34-F1
#
_entry.id   AF-A0ABD7YV34-F1
#
_cell.length_a   1.000
_cell.length_b   1.000
_cell.length_c   1.000
_cell.angle_alpha   90.00
_cell.angle_beta   90.00
_cell.angle_gamma   90.00
#
_symmetry.space_group_name_H-M   'P 1'
#
loop_
_entity.id
_entity.type
_entity.pdbx_description
1 polymer ?
#
loop_
_entity_poly.entity_id
_entity_poly.type
_entity_poly.pdbx_seq_one_letter_code
_entity_poly.pdbx_strand_id
1 'polypeptide(L)'
;MKKLTIISSVILSLLLVLTGCGSNSSKKSNVTSKVKLIKQSSSKKSQKGVAKKKSGSLWNNDKDSHLEDFMKQWGEVMNQTYTKYDGTNNIQTASGMNYPQDFNSATVNEQNVSMAWDKKGTGKNDYNVVAIYNYNKSSSSSITYAFTLADGEPIVLVNEGSGNNWSETKNKSLRENFVNIFDGKATHVEKPKVSSSSSAKSSSSTKATEDLGEGRGGYVTTPEAMRGTWYSKSEYGMKKLVISEHEIAYTDSNGQSGRTILYKKTIPTPDNVSEEKVKDKMEWGDARYVNIHGLQYINVLGWFQTAGAGADYAAHTEEINGNKVPVVVEGGGAGYWTFSVYYPSEDLANQQGDTKYEDLYYQ
;
A
#
# COMPACT_ATOMS: atom_id res chain seq x y z
N MET A 1 33.23 27.89 26.78
CA MET A 1 33.88 26.59 27.04
C MET A 1 33.16 25.87 28.18
N LYS A 2 32.25 24.95 27.87
CA LYS A 2 31.77 23.94 28.80
C LYS A 2 31.56 22.66 28.00
N LYS A 3 32.29 21.61 28.42
CA LYS A 3 32.34 20.27 27.85
C LYS A 3 31.00 19.57 28.08
N LEU A 4 30.55 18.75 27.15
CA LEU A 4 29.76 17.58 27.52
C LEU A 4 30.31 16.31 26.87
N THR A 5 30.46 15.35 27.75
CA THR A 5 31.20 14.09 27.73
C THR A 5 30.65 13.06 26.75
N ILE A 6 31.57 12.52 25.96
CA ILE A 6 31.46 11.24 25.26
C ILE A 6 31.47 10.14 26.34
N ILE A 7 30.44 9.31 26.40
CA ILE A 7 30.48 8.06 27.15
C ILE A 7 30.76 6.94 26.17
N SER A 8 32.05 6.60 26.14
CA SER A 8 32.60 5.36 25.62
C SER A 8 32.16 4.20 26.51
N SER A 9 31.77 3.07 25.90
CA SER A 9 31.70 1.79 26.60
C SER A 9 32.25 0.72 25.68
N VAL A 10 33.54 0.48 25.89
CA VAL A 10 34.36 -0.61 25.38
C VAL A 10 33.97 -1.89 26.12
N ILE A 11 33.59 -2.96 25.40
CA ILE A 11 33.84 -4.34 25.87
C ILE A 11 34.40 -5.20 24.73
N LEU A 12 35.40 -5.97 25.13
CA LEU A 12 36.46 -6.69 24.44
C LEU A 12 35.99 -8.06 23.91
N SER A 13 36.29 -8.34 22.63
CA SER A 13 36.78 -9.60 22.01
C SER A 13 36.19 -10.99 22.36
N LEU A 14 35.90 -11.80 21.33
CA LEU A 14 36.70 -12.99 20.96
C LEU A 14 36.18 -13.69 19.68
N LEU A 15 37.12 -13.96 18.77
CA LEU A 15 37.02 -14.81 17.57
C LEU A 15 36.99 -16.30 17.94
N LEU A 16 36.33 -17.13 17.12
CA LEU A 16 36.80 -18.44 16.68
C LEU A 16 36.11 -18.85 15.36
N VAL A 17 36.91 -19.46 14.49
CA VAL A 17 36.65 -19.86 13.10
C VAL A 17 36.23 -21.34 13.05
N LEU A 18 35.49 -21.79 12.01
CA LEU A 18 35.77 -22.98 11.17
C LEU A 18 34.58 -23.42 10.28
N THR A 19 34.80 -23.41 8.95
CA THR A 19 34.51 -24.44 7.90
C THR A 19 33.27 -25.35 8.02
N GLY A 20 32.53 -25.70 6.96
CA GLY A 20 32.68 -25.55 5.51
C GLY A 20 31.69 -26.44 4.72
N CYS A 21 31.66 -26.21 3.39
CA CYS A 21 31.27 -27.04 2.23
C CYS A 21 29.93 -27.81 2.14
N GLY A 22 29.30 -27.73 0.96
CA GLY A 22 28.31 -28.72 0.50
C GLY A 22 27.52 -28.33 -0.77
N SER A 23 28.12 -28.51 -1.94
CA SER A 23 27.53 -28.35 -3.29
C SER A 23 26.77 -29.61 -3.74
N ASN A 24 25.63 -29.51 -4.44
CA ASN A 24 25.39 -30.23 -5.70
C ASN A 24 24.05 -29.93 -6.43
N SER A 25 24.19 -29.31 -7.60
CA SER A 25 23.68 -29.62 -8.95
C SER A 25 22.39 -30.43 -9.23
N SER A 26 21.73 -29.94 -10.30
CA SER A 26 20.98 -30.65 -11.38
C SER A 26 19.44 -30.66 -11.20
N LYS A 27 18.57 -30.43 -12.20
CA LYS A 27 18.65 -30.42 -13.66
C LYS A 27 17.68 -29.37 -14.25
N LYS A 28 18.07 -28.78 -15.39
CA LYS A 28 17.17 -28.11 -16.34
C LYS A 28 16.50 -29.16 -17.24
N SER A 29 15.23 -28.95 -17.57
CA SER A 29 14.61 -29.46 -18.79
C SER A 29 13.63 -28.42 -19.34
N ASN A 30 13.98 -27.86 -20.50
CA ASN A 30 13.10 -27.07 -21.37
C ASN A 30 12.04 -27.98 -22.00
N VAL A 31 10.76 -27.58 -22.04
CA VAL A 31 9.89 -27.79 -23.22
C VAL A 31 8.87 -26.65 -23.36
N THR A 32 8.82 -26.20 -24.59
CA THR A 32 8.09 -25.14 -25.27
C THR A 32 6.58 -25.42 -25.47
N SER A 33 5.78 -24.36 -25.33
CA SER A 33 4.50 -24.03 -26.02
C SER A 33 3.30 -25.01 -26.03
N LYS A 34 2.12 -24.50 -25.63
CA LYS A 34 1.04 -24.06 -26.56
C LYS A 34 -0.24 -23.70 -25.78
N VAL A 35 -0.77 -22.51 -26.07
CA VAL A 35 -2.13 -22.06 -25.70
C VAL A 35 -3.15 -22.81 -26.56
N LYS A 36 -4.27 -23.24 -25.97
CA LYS A 36 -5.51 -23.49 -26.71
C LYS A 36 -6.73 -23.17 -25.84
N LEU A 37 -7.45 -22.13 -26.27
CA LEU A 37 -8.77 -21.69 -25.83
C LEU A 37 -9.84 -22.56 -26.51
N ILE A 38 -10.75 -23.23 -25.79
CA ILE A 38 -12.14 -23.53 -26.26
C ILE A 38 -13.09 -23.60 -25.05
N LYS A 39 -14.18 -22.84 -25.18
CA LYS A 39 -15.40 -22.77 -24.37
C LYS A 39 -16.36 -23.88 -24.84
N GLN A 40 -17.11 -24.53 -23.92
CA GLN A 40 -18.56 -24.85 -24.01
C GLN A 40 -18.98 -26.10 -23.17
N SER A 41 -20.19 -25.96 -22.60
CA SER A 41 -21.01 -26.76 -21.67
C SER A 41 -21.18 -28.27 -21.97
N SER A 42 -21.64 -29.20 -21.13
CA SER A 42 -22.59 -29.24 -19.98
C SER A 42 -22.40 -30.59 -19.24
N SER A 43 -22.65 -30.74 -17.93
CA SER A 43 -23.94 -31.22 -17.40
C SER A 43 -23.90 -31.36 -15.86
N LYS A 44 -25.05 -31.09 -15.24
CA LYS A 44 -25.29 -30.97 -13.79
C LYS A 44 -25.18 -32.30 -13.03
N LYS A 45 -24.63 -32.23 -11.80
CA LYS A 45 -25.17 -33.00 -10.67
C LYS A 45 -25.36 -32.06 -9.48
N SER A 46 -26.60 -32.04 -9.01
CA SER A 46 -27.17 -31.13 -8.04
C SER A 46 -26.69 -31.45 -6.62
N GLN A 47 -26.19 -30.46 -5.90
CA GLN A 47 -26.35 -30.40 -4.44
C GLN A 47 -26.91 -29.02 -4.06
N LYS A 48 -28.09 -29.05 -3.44
CA LYS A 48 -28.72 -27.91 -2.77
C LYS A 48 -27.80 -27.46 -1.63
N GLY A 49 -27.04 -26.41 -1.87
CA GLY A 49 -26.59 -25.48 -0.84
C GLY A 49 -27.30 -24.15 -1.10
N VAL A 50 -28.00 -23.63 -0.09
CA VAL A 50 -28.79 -22.41 -0.15
C VAL A 50 -27.93 -21.25 -0.69
N ALA A 51 -28.18 -20.85 -1.93
CA ALA A 51 -27.69 -19.58 -2.45
C ALA A 51 -28.46 -18.46 -1.73
N LYS A 52 -27.94 -17.99 -0.60
CA LYS A 52 -28.26 -16.65 -0.14
C LYS A 52 -27.75 -15.70 -1.23
N LYS A 53 -28.66 -15.14 -2.03
CA LYS A 53 -28.44 -13.83 -2.65
C LYS A 53 -27.95 -12.92 -1.53
N LYS A 54 -26.66 -12.57 -1.49
CA LYS A 54 -26.20 -11.44 -0.69
C LYS A 54 -26.79 -10.19 -1.35
N SER A 55 -28.02 -9.86 -0.97
CA SER A 55 -28.64 -8.56 -1.22
C SER A 55 -28.03 -7.51 -0.28
N GLY A 56 -26.70 -7.43 -0.26
CA GLY A 56 -25.94 -6.43 0.47
C GLY A 56 -25.46 -5.36 -0.51
N SER A 57 -25.39 -4.12 -0.04
CA SER A 57 -24.73 -3.02 -0.76
C SER A 57 -23.31 -3.44 -1.12
N LEU A 58 -22.91 -3.34 -2.40
CA LEU A 58 -21.52 -3.58 -2.80
C LEU A 58 -20.65 -2.37 -2.44
N TRP A 59 -21.22 -1.17 -2.58
CA TRP A 59 -20.63 0.09 -2.14
C TRP A 59 -21.30 0.62 -0.87
N ASN A 60 -20.55 1.16 0.08
CA ASN A 60 -21.06 1.69 1.35
C ASN A 60 -20.33 2.99 1.73
N ASN A 61 -20.76 3.63 2.82
CA ASN A 61 -20.20 4.91 3.25
C ASN A 61 -18.71 4.81 3.65
N ASP A 62 -18.26 3.69 4.22
CA ASP A 62 -16.85 3.50 4.61
C ASP A 62 -15.94 3.52 3.37
N LYS A 63 -16.33 2.76 2.33
CA LYS A 63 -15.63 2.75 1.04
C LYS A 63 -15.67 4.14 0.38
N ASP A 64 -16.79 4.84 0.46
CA ASP A 64 -16.94 6.19 -0.08
C ASP A 64 -16.05 7.22 0.64
N SER A 65 -15.89 7.08 1.96
CA SER A 65 -14.98 7.91 2.77
C SER A 65 -13.53 7.62 2.40
N HIS A 66 -13.12 6.34 2.35
CA HIS A 66 -11.76 5.96 1.95
C HIS A 66 -11.42 6.42 0.52
N LEU A 67 -12.39 6.34 -0.39
CA LEU A 67 -12.23 6.86 -1.74
C LEU A 67 -12.06 8.39 -1.75
N GLU A 68 -12.80 9.10 -0.93
CA GLU A 68 -12.67 10.55 -0.82
C GLU A 68 -11.30 10.97 -0.28
N ASP A 69 -10.81 10.30 0.77
CA ASP A 69 -9.50 10.58 1.34
C ASP A 69 -8.38 10.27 0.34
N PHE A 70 -8.48 9.14 -0.37
CA PHE A 70 -7.56 8.80 -1.45
C PHE A 70 -7.59 9.85 -2.57
N MET A 71 -8.76 10.29 -3.02
CA MET A 71 -8.89 11.27 -4.10
C MET A 71 -8.35 12.66 -3.71
N LYS A 72 -8.47 13.05 -2.44
CA LYS A 72 -7.84 14.28 -1.91
C LYS A 72 -6.31 14.19 -2.03
N GLN A 73 -5.71 13.13 -1.48
CA GLN A 73 -4.25 12.93 -1.50
C GLN A 73 -3.71 12.76 -2.93
N TRP A 74 -4.39 11.95 -3.74
CA TRP A 74 -4.01 11.73 -5.13
C TRP A 74 -4.15 13.00 -5.96
N GLY A 75 -5.19 13.81 -5.71
CA GLY A 75 -5.36 15.12 -6.30
C GLY A 75 -4.18 16.05 -5.99
N GLU A 76 -3.76 16.15 -4.72
CA GLU A 76 -2.59 16.94 -4.33
C GLU A 76 -1.33 16.51 -5.07
N VAL A 77 -1.10 15.20 -5.17
CA VAL A 77 0.05 14.62 -5.87
C VAL A 77 0.05 14.95 -7.37
N MET A 78 -1.13 15.04 -7.98
CA MET A 78 -1.30 15.43 -9.38
C MET A 78 -1.41 16.95 -9.58
N ASN A 79 -1.39 17.74 -8.50
CA ASN A 79 -1.69 19.16 -8.47
C ASN A 79 -3.07 19.50 -9.09
N GLN A 80 -4.10 18.75 -8.65
CA GLN A 80 -5.47 18.79 -9.15
C GLN A 80 -6.44 18.79 -7.98
N THR A 81 -7.40 19.72 -7.96
CA THR A 81 -8.44 19.79 -6.93
C THR A 81 -9.76 19.26 -7.49
N TYR A 82 -10.21 18.12 -6.97
CA TYR A 82 -11.41 17.46 -7.46
C TYR A 82 -12.66 17.87 -6.68
N THR A 83 -13.74 18.18 -7.39
CA THR A 83 -15.09 18.31 -6.85
C THR A 83 -15.78 16.95 -6.88
N LYS A 84 -16.19 16.44 -5.71
CA LYS A 84 -16.98 15.21 -5.57
C LYS A 84 -18.47 15.50 -5.77
N TYR A 85 -19.22 14.57 -6.38
CA TYR A 85 -20.67 14.66 -6.47
C TYR A 85 -21.28 14.46 -5.09
N ASP A 86 -22.14 15.38 -4.65
CA ASP A 86 -22.70 15.39 -3.29
C ASP A 86 -23.91 14.47 -3.11
N GLY A 87 -24.34 13.79 -4.19
CA GLY A 87 -25.52 12.93 -4.19
C GLY A 87 -26.82 13.62 -4.57
N THR A 88 -26.82 14.95 -4.73
CA THR A 88 -28.02 15.78 -4.94
C THR A 88 -27.88 16.77 -6.10
N ASN A 89 -26.81 17.57 -6.11
CA ASN A 89 -26.58 18.64 -7.08
C ASN A 89 -25.66 18.14 -8.19
N ASN A 90 -26.10 18.27 -9.44
CA ASN A 90 -25.27 17.87 -10.57
C ASN A 90 -23.94 18.63 -10.59
N ILE A 91 -22.88 17.92 -10.96
CA ILE A 91 -21.61 18.55 -11.31
C ILE A 91 -21.73 19.06 -12.74
N GLN A 92 -21.71 20.39 -12.90
CA GLN A 92 -21.48 21.02 -14.19
C GLN A 92 -19.97 21.10 -14.47
N THR A 93 -19.55 20.42 -15.52
CA THR A 93 -18.15 20.40 -15.96
C THR A 93 -17.87 21.59 -16.89
N ALA A 94 -16.61 22.03 -16.93
CA ALA A 94 -16.18 23.08 -17.87
C ALA A 94 -16.31 22.65 -19.34
N SER A 95 -16.31 21.34 -19.65
CA SER A 95 -16.56 20.83 -21.00
C SER A 95 -18.04 20.83 -21.42
N GLY A 96 -18.95 21.24 -20.53
CA GLY A 96 -20.38 21.39 -20.83
C GLY A 96 -21.27 20.22 -20.41
N MET A 97 -20.72 19.19 -19.78
CA MET A 97 -21.47 18.04 -19.24
C MET A 97 -22.06 18.32 -17.86
N ASN A 98 -23.19 17.68 -17.55
CA ASN A 98 -23.90 17.69 -16.27
C ASN A 98 -24.06 16.26 -15.72
N TYR A 99 -23.22 15.86 -14.79
CA TYR A 99 -23.29 14.52 -14.18
C TYR A 99 -23.99 14.55 -12.83
N PRO A 100 -24.80 13.53 -12.49
CA PRO A 100 -24.98 12.26 -13.20
C PRO A 100 -26.01 12.26 -14.34
N GLN A 101 -26.76 13.35 -14.59
CA GLN A 101 -27.86 13.36 -15.55
C GLN A 101 -27.46 12.88 -16.95
N ASP A 102 -26.29 13.30 -17.43
CA ASP A 102 -25.84 12.98 -18.77
C ASP A 102 -25.37 11.52 -18.92
N PHE A 103 -25.29 10.70 -17.86
CA PHE A 103 -24.94 9.28 -18.03
C PHE A 103 -25.91 8.51 -18.93
N ASN A 104 -27.15 8.99 -19.10
CA ASN A 104 -28.16 8.41 -19.98
C ASN A 104 -27.76 8.34 -21.47
N SER A 105 -26.77 9.14 -21.89
CA SER A 105 -26.26 9.23 -23.25
C SER A 105 -24.76 8.89 -23.33
N ALA A 106 -24.21 8.35 -22.24
CA ALA A 106 -22.80 8.02 -22.17
C ALA A 106 -22.44 6.87 -23.11
N THR A 107 -21.27 7.02 -23.74
CA THR A 107 -20.62 5.93 -24.46
C THR A 107 -19.33 5.53 -23.74
N VAL A 108 -18.93 4.27 -23.84
CA VAL A 108 -17.62 3.79 -23.38
C VAL A 108 -16.86 3.23 -24.58
N ASN A 109 -15.70 3.80 -24.89
CA ASN A 109 -14.95 3.50 -26.12
C ASN A 109 -15.84 3.59 -27.38
N GLU A 110 -16.65 4.66 -27.48
CA GLU A 110 -17.59 4.93 -28.57
C GLU A 110 -18.75 3.92 -28.70
N GLN A 111 -18.89 2.99 -27.76
CA GLN A 111 -20.03 2.05 -27.72
C GLN A 111 -21.11 2.55 -26.78
N ASN A 112 -22.37 2.41 -27.18
CA ASN A 112 -23.51 2.69 -26.30
C ASN A 112 -23.52 1.70 -25.12
N VAL A 113 -23.66 2.23 -23.92
CA VAL A 113 -23.74 1.44 -22.69
C VAL A 113 -24.87 1.99 -21.81
N SER A 114 -25.39 1.14 -20.92
CA SER A 114 -26.19 1.61 -19.79
C SER A 114 -25.25 2.02 -18.65
N MET A 115 -25.25 3.31 -18.32
CA MET A 115 -24.47 3.88 -17.21
C MET A 115 -25.39 4.77 -16.38
N ALA A 116 -25.37 4.60 -15.06
CA ALA A 116 -26.20 5.42 -14.18
C ALA A 116 -25.62 5.50 -12.77
N TRP A 117 -25.97 6.58 -12.07
CA TRP A 117 -25.71 6.71 -10.64
C TRP A 117 -26.44 5.63 -9.84
N ASP A 118 -25.69 4.89 -9.03
CA ASP A 118 -26.20 3.95 -8.04
C ASP A 118 -25.27 3.92 -6.82
N LYS A 119 -25.69 4.62 -5.76
CA LYS A 119 -24.97 4.72 -4.49
C LYS A 119 -24.61 3.36 -3.86
N LYS A 120 -25.36 2.29 -4.16
CA LYS A 120 -25.10 0.94 -3.63
C LYS A 120 -24.31 0.05 -4.58
N GLY A 121 -24.22 0.44 -5.85
CA GLY A 121 -23.54 -0.30 -6.91
C GLY A 121 -24.17 -1.68 -7.19
N THR A 122 -25.48 -1.84 -6.98
CA THR A 122 -26.20 -3.12 -7.14
C THR A 122 -27.21 -3.11 -8.29
N GLY A 123 -27.20 -2.04 -9.08
CA GLY A 123 -28.07 -1.80 -10.21
C GLY A 123 -27.77 -2.75 -11.37
N LYS A 124 -28.63 -2.66 -12.39
CA LYS A 124 -28.59 -3.55 -13.57
C LYS A 124 -27.96 -2.89 -14.79
N ASN A 125 -27.27 -1.77 -14.59
CA ASN A 125 -26.58 -1.07 -15.67
C ASN A 125 -25.25 -1.77 -15.95
N ASP A 126 -24.75 -1.64 -17.16
CA ASP A 126 -23.41 -2.10 -17.55
C ASP A 126 -22.35 -1.45 -16.64
N TYR A 127 -22.58 -0.18 -16.26
CA TYR A 127 -21.75 0.56 -15.30
C TYR A 127 -22.60 1.23 -14.22
N ASN A 128 -22.54 0.71 -13.00
CA ASN A 128 -23.19 1.32 -11.83
C ASN A 128 -22.22 2.31 -11.17
N VAL A 129 -22.46 3.60 -11.33
CA VAL A 129 -21.57 4.67 -10.86
C VAL A 129 -21.79 4.92 -9.38
N VAL A 130 -20.75 4.72 -8.58
CA VAL A 130 -20.79 4.83 -7.11
C VAL A 130 -20.13 6.11 -6.58
N ALA A 131 -19.25 6.75 -7.36
CA ALA A 131 -18.69 8.07 -7.06
C ALA A 131 -18.28 8.82 -8.33
N ILE A 132 -18.30 10.15 -8.29
CA ILE A 132 -17.94 11.03 -9.42
C ILE A 132 -17.02 12.13 -8.89
N TYR A 133 -15.91 12.38 -9.57
CA TYR A 133 -14.95 13.43 -9.24
C TYR A 133 -14.59 14.22 -10.49
N ASN A 134 -14.71 15.54 -10.43
CA ASN A 134 -14.41 16.43 -11.56
C ASN A 134 -13.32 17.45 -11.20
N TYR A 135 -12.37 17.64 -12.10
CA TYR A 135 -11.40 18.73 -12.06
C TYR A 135 -11.52 19.56 -13.34
N ASN A 136 -11.87 20.84 -13.21
CA ASN A 136 -11.88 21.78 -14.33
C ASN A 136 -10.45 22.30 -14.55
N LYS A 137 -9.79 21.85 -15.63
CA LYS A 137 -8.43 22.30 -16.02
C LYS A 137 -8.44 23.76 -16.48
N SER A 138 -9.52 24.18 -17.13
CA SER A 138 -9.73 25.52 -17.69
C SER A 138 -11.23 25.83 -17.79
N SER A 139 -11.59 26.95 -18.42
CA SER A 139 -13.00 27.33 -18.65
C SER A 139 -13.73 26.44 -19.66
N SER A 140 -13.02 25.60 -20.42
CA SER A 140 -13.60 24.74 -21.47
C SER A 140 -13.12 23.29 -21.43
N SER A 141 -12.32 22.91 -20.43
CA SER A 141 -11.74 21.57 -20.32
C SER A 141 -11.78 21.06 -18.88
N SER A 142 -12.11 19.78 -18.75
CA SER A 142 -12.18 19.08 -17.47
C SER A 142 -11.62 17.66 -17.58
N ILE A 143 -11.30 17.07 -16.43
CA ILE A 143 -11.18 15.62 -16.22
C ILE A 143 -12.33 15.24 -15.32
N THR A 144 -13.16 14.31 -15.76
CA THR A 144 -14.16 13.69 -14.90
C THR A 144 -13.86 12.21 -14.75
N TYR A 145 -13.75 11.74 -13.51
CA TYR A 145 -13.67 10.32 -13.19
C TYR A 145 -15.02 9.82 -12.68
N ALA A 146 -15.43 8.66 -13.16
CA ALA A 146 -16.55 7.90 -12.64
C ALA A 146 -16.01 6.57 -12.08
N PHE A 147 -16.24 6.36 -10.79
CA PHE A 147 -15.91 5.11 -10.11
C PHE A 147 -17.13 4.20 -10.21
N THR A 148 -16.98 3.03 -10.82
CA THR A 148 -18.10 2.21 -11.28
C THR A 148 -17.96 0.75 -10.86
N LEU A 149 -19.10 0.07 -10.67
CA LEU A 149 -19.16 -1.38 -10.59
C LEU A 149 -19.80 -1.93 -11.88
N ALA A 150 -18.99 -2.59 -12.70
CA ALA A 150 -19.41 -3.27 -13.91
C ALA A 150 -19.49 -4.78 -13.65
N ASP A 151 -20.68 -5.36 -13.69
CA ASP A 151 -20.92 -6.74 -13.25
C ASP A 151 -20.37 -7.07 -11.84
N GLY A 152 -20.31 -6.05 -10.97
CA GLY A 152 -19.76 -6.15 -9.61
C GLY A 152 -18.24 -5.99 -9.52
N GLU A 153 -17.54 -5.81 -10.63
CA GLU A 153 -16.10 -5.52 -10.66
C GLU A 153 -15.84 -4.01 -10.60
N PRO A 154 -14.92 -3.54 -9.74
CA PRO A 154 -14.58 -2.13 -9.64
C PRO A 154 -13.76 -1.65 -10.85
N ILE A 155 -14.32 -0.73 -11.64
CA ILE A 155 -13.68 -0.09 -12.80
C ILE A 155 -13.73 1.42 -12.66
N VAL A 156 -12.63 2.11 -12.98
CA VAL A 156 -12.56 3.58 -13.01
C VAL A 156 -12.59 4.05 -14.45
N LEU A 157 -13.61 4.81 -14.81
CA LEU A 157 -13.76 5.46 -16.10
C LEU A 157 -13.31 6.92 -16.03
N VAL A 158 -12.82 7.45 -17.14
CA VAL A 158 -12.42 8.84 -17.30
C VAL A 158 -13.03 9.44 -18.57
N ASN A 159 -13.47 10.69 -18.47
CA ASN A 159 -13.81 11.56 -19.59
C ASN A 159 -12.96 12.84 -19.52
N GLU A 160 -12.13 13.05 -20.53
CA GLU A 160 -11.28 14.24 -20.71
C GLU A 160 -11.60 15.00 -22.00
N GLY A 161 -12.61 14.54 -22.75
CA GLY A 161 -12.98 15.08 -24.06
C GLY A 161 -14.07 16.14 -23.97
N SER A 162 -14.45 16.67 -25.14
CA SER A 162 -15.53 17.64 -25.30
C SER A 162 -16.92 17.00 -25.47
N GLY A 163 -17.05 15.69 -25.31
CA GLY A 163 -18.29 14.95 -25.49
C GLY A 163 -18.49 13.89 -24.41
N ASN A 164 -19.58 13.14 -24.50
CA ASN A 164 -19.95 12.14 -23.49
C ASN A 164 -19.39 10.73 -23.79
N ASN A 165 -18.09 10.67 -24.09
CA ASN A 165 -17.39 9.42 -24.35
C ASN A 165 -16.36 9.16 -23.25
N TRP A 166 -16.52 8.01 -22.61
CA TRP A 166 -15.72 7.55 -21.49
C TRP A 166 -14.77 6.45 -21.94
N SER A 167 -13.69 6.27 -21.19
CA SER A 167 -12.80 5.12 -21.35
C SER A 167 -12.29 4.70 -19.99
N GLU A 168 -11.85 3.45 -19.84
CA GLU A 168 -11.16 3.05 -18.61
C GLU A 168 -9.90 3.89 -18.43
N THR A 169 -9.70 4.43 -17.23
CA THR A 169 -8.53 5.27 -16.96
C THR A 169 -7.25 4.47 -17.14
N LYS A 170 -6.24 5.06 -17.78
CA LYS A 170 -4.90 4.46 -17.83
C LYS A 170 -4.10 4.72 -16.55
N ASN A 171 -4.65 5.48 -15.61
CA ASN A 171 -3.99 5.79 -14.36
C ASN A 171 -3.97 4.55 -13.44
N LYS A 172 -2.80 3.93 -13.33
CA LYS A 172 -2.56 2.75 -12.50
C LYS A 172 -2.97 2.98 -11.05
N SER A 173 -2.62 4.12 -10.46
CA SER A 173 -2.94 4.46 -9.08
C SER A 173 -4.45 4.49 -8.83
N LEU A 174 -5.22 5.16 -9.70
CA LEU A 174 -6.68 5.17 -9.56
C LEU A 174 -7.30 3.77 -9.66
N ARG A 175 -6.86 2.96 -10.63
CA ARG A 175 -7.37 1.60 -10.84
C ARG A 175 -7.08 0.69 -9.64
N GLU A 176 -5.84 0.64 -9.19
CA GLU A 176 -5.43 -0.24 -8.10
C GLU A 176 -6.03 0.18 -6.77
N ASN A 177 -6.06 1.48 -6.48
CA ASN A 177 -6.61 1.96 -5.22
C ASN A 177 -8.12 1.81 -5.13
N PHE A 178 -8.84 1.96 -6.25
CA PHE A 178 -10.27 1.70 -6.24
C PHE A 178 -10.58 0.21 -6.00
N VAL A 179 -9.82 -0.70 -6.60
CA VAL A 179 -9.89 -2.15 -6.29
C VAL A 179 -9.61 -2.39 -4.81
N ASN A 180 -8.56 -1.77 -4.27
CA ASN A 180 -8.21 -1.94 -2.86
C ASN A 180 -9.34 -1.44 -1.94
N ILE A 181 -9.88 -0.25 -2.19
CA ILE A 181 -11.02 0.28 -1.43
C ILE A 181 -12.23 -0.65 -1.52
N PHE A 182 -12.52 -1.14 -2.72
CA PHE A 182 -13.61 -2.08 -2.95
C PHE A 182 -13.46 -3.37 -2.14
N ASP A 183 -12.24 -3.90 -2.08
CA ASP A 183 -11.89 -5.10 -1.32
C ASP A 183 -11.69 -4.86 0.19
N GLY A 184 -11.77 -3.60 0.65
CA GLY A 184 -11.47 -3.24 2.05
C GLY A 184 -9.97 -3.31 2.40
N LYS A 185 -9.10 -3.18 1.39
CA LYS A 185 -7.64 -3.13 1.51
C LYS A 185 -7.14 -1.68 1.53
N ALA A 186 -5.92 -1.48 2.02
CA ALA A 186 -5.30 -0.16 2.10
C ALA A 186 -5.00 0.46 0.72
N THR A 187 -5.01 1.79 0.66
CA THR A 187 -4.64 2.57 -0.53
C THR A 187 -3.19 3.09 -0.45
N HIS A 188 -2.59 3.38 -1.60
CA HIS A 188 -1.24 3.90 -1.76
C HIS A 188 -1.23 4.99 -2.85
N VAL A 189 -0.72 6.17 -2.55
CA VAL A 189 -0.59 7.26 -3.52
C VAL A 189 0.87 7.36 -3.97
N GLU A 190 1.18 6.85 -5.17
CA GLU A 190 2.48 7.04 -5.81
C GLU A 190 2.64 8.49 -6.31
N LYS A 191 3.74 9.15 -5.93
CA LYS A 191 4.12 10.47 -6.46
C LYS A 191 4.66 10.33 -7.90
N PRO A 192 4.31 11.20 -8.87
CA PRO A 192 4.81 11.10 -10.24
C PRO A 192 6.34 11.13 -10.28
N LYS A 193 6.92 10.08 -10.88
CA LYS A 193 8.32 10.06 -11.32
C LYS A 193 8.43 10.96 -12.55
N VAL A 194 9.27 12.00 -12.48
CA VAL A 194 9.61 12.84 -13.64
C VAL A 194 10.16 11.92 -14.75
N SER A 195 9.62 12.10 -15.95
CA SER A 195 9.75 11.25 -17.12
C SER A 195 11.16 10.68 -17.37
N SER A 196 11.27 9.35 -17.37
CA SER A 196 12.09 8.66 -18.36
C SER A 196 11.37 7.38 -18.76
N SER A 197 11.11 7.29 -20.06
CA SER A 197 10.42 6.22 -20.75
C SER A 197 11.09 4.85 -20.52
N SER A 198 10.30 3.84 -20.20
CA SER A 198 10.30 2.59 -20.96
C SER A 198 9.19 1.65 -20.48
N SER A 199 8.40 1.23 -21.46
CA SER A 199 7.54 0.07 -21.42
C SER A 199 8.33 -1.21 -21.20
N ALA A 200 7.93 -2.06 -20.25
CA ALA A 200 7.72 -3.50 -20.47
C ALA A 200 7.34 -4.23 -19.18
N LYS A 201 6.12 -4.77 -19.20
CA LYS A 201 5.80 -6.20 -19.02
C LYS A 201 6.32 -6.91 -17.76
N SER A 202 5.34 -7.27 -16.93
CA SER A 202 5.37 -8.26 -15.86
C SER A 202 6.12 -9.54 -16.23
N SER A 203 7.08 -9.91 -15.38
CA SER A 203 7.41 -11.31 -15.10
C SER A 203 8.12 -11.42 -13.76
N SER A 204 7.57 -12.25 -12.89
CA SER A 204 8.19 -12.72 -11.66
C SER A 204 9.54 -13.40 -11.91
N SER A 205 10.37 -13.42 -10.86
CA SER A 205 11.70 -14.05 -10.68
C SER A 205 12.92 -13.11 -10.73
N THR A 206 13.39 -12.76 -9.53
CA THR A 206 14.78 -12.59 -9.11
C THR A 206 15.80 -12.22 -10.19
N LYS A 207 16.06 -10.91 -10.37
CA LYS A 207 17.29 -10.41 -10.99
C LYS A 207 17.74 -9.10 -10.35
N ALA A 208 19.06 -9.01 -10.18
CA ALA A 208 19.90 -7.95 -9.64
C ALA A 208 19.23 -6.58 -9.50
N THR A 209 19.16 -6.13 -8.25
CA THR A 209 18.99 -4.74 -7.86
C THR A 209 19.98 -3.86 -8.61
N GLU A 210 19.46 -2.91 -9.39
CA GLU A 210 20.26 -1.81 -9.94
C GLU A 210 20.95 -1.09 -8.77
N ASP A 211 22.26 -0.91 -8.86
CA ASP A 211 22.99 -0.02 -7.95
C ASP A 211 22.44 1.38 -8.15
N LEU A 212 21.73 1.90 -7.15
CA LEU A 212 21.11 3.22 -7.20
C LEU A 212 22.14 4.32 -6.90
N GLY A 213 23.42 3.96 -6.72
CA GLY A 213 24.49 4.88 -6.35
C GLY A 213 24.46 5.24 -4.86
N GLU A 214 25.53 5.90 -4.41
CA GLU A 214 25.71 6.33 -3.01
C GLU A 214 25.63 5.19 -1.97
N GLY A 215 25.98 3.97 -2.40
CA GLY A 215 25.96 2.79 -1.54
C GLY A 215 24.58 2.15 -1.35
N ARG A 216 23.61 2.50 -2.20
CA ARG A 216 22.28 1.88 -2.24
C ARG A 216 22.28 0.70 -3.21
N GLY A 217 22.47 -0.50 -2.68
CA GLY A 217 22.41 -1.76 -3.44
C GLY A 217 20.99 -2.21 -3.81
N GLY A 218 20.10 -1.26 -4.09
CA GLY A 218 18.68 -1.46 -4.38
C GLY A 218 17.76 -1.37 -3.17
N TYR A 219 16.46 -1.45 -3.45
CA TYR A 219 15.42 -1.43 -2.44
C TYR A 219 15.28 -2.77 -1.71
N VAL A 220 14.86 -2.71 -0.45
CA VAL A 220 14.34 -3.88 0.27
C VAL A 220 12.82 -3.85 0.18
N THR A 221 12.26 -4.97 -0.27
CA THR A 221 10.82 -5.16 -0.40
C THR A 221 10.24 -5.59 0.94
N THR A 222 9.16 -4.99 1.41
CA THR A 222 8.41 -5.48 2.57
C THR A 222 7.49 -6.65 2.17
N PRO A 223 7.28 -7.65 3.07
CA PRO A 223 6.25 -8.67 2.86
C PRO A 223 4.88 -8.05 2.62
N GLU A 224 4.10 -8.59 1.68
CA GLU A 224 2.74 -8.10 1.40
C GLU A 224 1.85 -8.09 2.66
N ALA A 225 2.02 -9.07 3.54
CA ALA A 225 1.27 -9.16 4.81
C ALA A 225 1.55 -8.01 5.79
N MET A 226 2.67 -7.30 5.65
CA MET A 226 2.96 -6.11 6.47
C MET A 226 2.40 -4.83 5.87
N ARG A 227 2.04 -4.82 4.59
CA ARG A 227 1.68 -3.58 3.89
C ARG A 227 0.30 -3.10 4.30
N GLY A 228 0.18 -1.81 4.55
CA GLY A 228 -1.07 -1.18 4.98
C GLY A 228 -0.86 -0.15 6.07
N THR A 229 -1.99 0.30 6.64
CA THR A 229 -2.02 1.23 7.77
C THR A 229 -2.29 0.46 9.04
N TRP A 230 -1.51 0.72 10.08
CA TRP A 230 -1.57 0.01 11.34
C TRP A 230 -1.52 0.97 12.52
N TYR A 231 -2.14 0.58 13.62
CA TYR A 231 -2.35 1.44 14.78
C TYR A 231 -1.93 0.72 16.05
N SER A 232 -1.22 1.41 16.93
CA SER A 232 -0.85 0.89 18.24
C SER A 232 -1.21 1.92 19.30
N LYS A 233 -1.89 1.49 20.36
CA LYS A 233 -2.33 2.35 21.45
C LYS A 233 -1.54 2.00 22.70
N SER A 234 -1.02 3.02 23.38
CA SER A 234 -0.48 2.89 24.74
C SER A 234 -0.96 4.04 25.63
N GLU A 235 -0.47 4.06 26.87
CA GLU A 235 -0.67 5.17 27.81
C GLU A 235 -0.24 6.54 27.21
N TYR A 236 0.77 6.54 26.32
CA TYR A 236 1.29 7.76 25.70
C TYR A 236 0.45 8.26 24.52
N GLY A 237 -0.53 7.48 24.05
CA GLY A 237 -1.40 7.83 22.93
C GLY A 237 -1.39 6.81 21.79
N MET A 238 -1.99 7.20 20.67
CA MET A 238 -2.09 6.36 19.47
C MET A 238 -0.88 6.61 18.57
N LYS A 239 -0.23 5.55 18.11
CA LYS A 239 0.78 5.57 17.06
C LYS A 239 0.19 5.00 15.78
N LYS A 240 0.71 5.45 14.64
CA LYS A 240 0.35 4.93 13.32
C LYS A 240 1.60 4.49 12.56
N LEU A 241 1.52 3.35 11.87
CA LEU A 241 2.45 2.95 10.83
C LEU A 241 1.73 2.89 9.49
N VAL A 242 2.42 3.30 8.44
CA VAL A 242 2.02 3.03 7.05
C VAL A 242 3.19 2.33 6.38
N ILE A 243 3.00 1.07 6.05
CA ILE A 243 4.03 0.23 5.43
C ILE A 243 3.66 0.03 3.97
N SER A 244 4.55 0.44 3.08
CA SER A 244 4.45 0.18 1.64
C SER A 244 5.56 -0.78 1.20
N GLU A 245 5.64 -1.04 -0.10
CA GLU A 245 6.60 -1.99 -0.66
C GLU A 245 8.06 -1.69 -0.30
N HIS A 246 8.47 -0.43 -0.22
CA HIS A 246 9.86 -0.03 0.04
C HIS A 246 10.00 1.04 1.11
N GLU A 247 8.97 1.27 1.91
CA GLU A 247 8.94 2.37 2.86
C GLU A 247 8.11 2.03 4.09
N ILE A 248 8.55 2.55 5.23
CA ILE A 248 7.80 2.56 6.48
C ILE A 248 7.69 4.02 6.94
N ALA A 249 6.47 4.52 7.01
CA ALA A 249 6.15 5.82 7.58
C ALA A 249 5.52 5.64 8.96
N TYR A 250 5.89 6.50 9.91
CA TYR A 250 5.36 6.48 11.27
C TYR A 250 4.73 7.82 11.63
N THR A 251 3.77 7.77 12.54
CA THR A 251 3.24 8.93 13.26
C THR A 251 3.21 8.56 14.73
N ASP A 252 3.87 9.35 15.57
CA ASP A 252 3.87 9.16 17.01
C ASP A 252 2.58 9.73 17.64
N SER A 253 2.45 9.57 18.96
CA SER A 253 1.27 10.04 19.68
C SER A 253 1.15 11.56 19.80
N ASN A 254 2.21 12.31 19.51
CA ASN A 254 2.20 13.77 19.46
C ASN A 254 1.88 14.29 18.04
N GLY A 255 1.66 13.40 17.07
CA GLY A 255 1.45 13.75 15.67
C GLY A 255 2.74 14.04 14.90
N GLN A 256 3.93 13.85 15.50
CA GLN A 256 5.17 13.91 14.75
C GLN A 256 5.26 12.71 13.82
N SER A 257 5.66 12.96 12.59
CA SER A 257 5.75 11.93 11.56
C SER A 257 7.10 11.93 10.88
N GLY A 258 7.47 10.76 10.38
CA GLY A 258 8.67 10.54 9.59
C GLY A 258 8.47 9.36 8.67
N ARG A 259 9.40 9.17 7.73
CA ARG A 259 9.40 8.06 6.80
C ARG A 259 10.80 7.54 6.59
N THR A 260 10.89 6.23 6.35
CA THR A 260 12.15 5.54 6.04
C THR A 260 11.98 4.74 4.78
N ILE A 261 12.75 5.07 3.75
CA ILE A 261 12.89 4.31 2.51
C ILE A 261 13.92 3.20 2.75
N LEU A 262 13.53 1.97 2.44
CA LEU A 262 14.27 0.77 2.76
C LEU A 262 15.25 0.43 1.64
N TYR A 263 16.54 0.55 1.92
CA TYR A 263 17.61 0.19 1.00
C TYR A 263 18.48 -0.92 1.58
N LYS A 264 19.09 -1.69 0.68
CA LYS A 264 20.21 -2.55 1.04
C LYS A 264 21.49 -1.70 1.01
N LYS A 265 22.09 -1.43 2.16
CA LYS A 265 23.36 -0.68 2.19
C LYS A 265 24.53 -1.57 1.74
N THR A 266 25.39 -1.04 0.88
CA THR A 266 26.55 -1.76 0.33
C THR A 266 27.89 -1.14 0.73
N ILE A 267 27.86 -0.05 1.48
CA ILE A 267 29.04 0.66 1.98
C ILE A 267 29.07 0.63 3.52
N PRO A 268 30.25 0.65 4.14
CA PRO A 268 30.34 0.84 5.58
C PRO A 268 29.81 2.23 6.00
N THR A 269 29.37 2.37 7.25
CA THR A 269 29.09 3.69 7.84
C THR A 269 30.42 4.45 8.02
N PRO A 270 30.57 5.68 7.48
CA PRO A 270 31.77 6.47 7.71
C PRO A 270 31.91 6.90 9.18
N ASP A 271 33.13 7.02 9.67
CA ASP A 271 33.41 7.43 11.07
C ASP A 271 32.98 8.87 11.37
N ASN A 272 32.96 9.73 10.36
CA ASN A 272 32.56 11.14 10.48
C ASN A 272 31.69 11.56 9.30
N VAL A 273 30.47 12.02 9.59
CA VAL A 273 29.49 12.47 8.61
C VAL A 273 28.98 13.84 9.05
N SER A 274 28.97 14.82 8.14
CA SER A 274 28.45 16.15 8.44
C SER A 274 26.95 16.12 8.73
N GLU A 275 26.47 17.04 9.56
CA GLU A 275 25.04 17.17 9.89
C GLU A 275 24.17 17.34 8.63
N GLU A 276 24.67 18.08 7.64
CA GLU A 276 24.00 18.24 6.34
C GLU A 276 23.81 16.91 5.62
N LYS A 277 24.84 16.05 5.59
CA LYS A 277 24.74 14.72 4.99
C LYS A 277 23.80 13.81 5.77
N VAL A 278 23.80 13.90 7.10
CA VAL A 278 22.84 13.17 7.94
C VAL A 278 21.41 13.60 7.61
N LYS A 279 21.16 14.91 7.50
CA LYS A 279 19.84 15.45 7.14
C LYS A 279 19.40 15.05 5.72
N ASP A 280 20.31 15.12 4.76
CA ASP A 280 20.05 14.73 3.35
C ASP A 280 19.61 13.26 3.22
N LYS A 281 20.07 12.39 4.13
CA LYS A 281 19.82 10.95 4.12
C LYS A 281 19.02 10.47 5.33
N MET A 282 18.32 11.38 6.01
CA MET A 282 17.56 11.05 7.23
C MET A 282 16.40 10.09 6.96
N GLU A 283 15.87 10.09 5.73
CA GLU A 283 14.81 9.17 5.29
C GLU A 283 15.36 7.85 4.75
N TRP A 284 16.68 7.62 4.73
CA TRP A 284 17.25 6.37 4.21
C TRP A 284 17.50 5.39 5.34
N GLY A 285 17.00 4.16 5.18
CA GLY A 285 17.23 3.05 6.10
C GLY A 285 18.10 1.98 5.46
N ASP A 286 19.07 1.45 6.22
CA ASP A 286 19.71 0.18 5.92
C ASP A 286 18.81 -0.94 6.45
N ALA A 287 18.10 -1.58 5.54
CA ALA A 287 17.12 -2.61 5.84
C ALA A 287 17.68 -4.00 5.52
N ARG A 288 17.37 -4.96 6.38
CA ARG A 288 17.77 -6.37 6.19
C ARG A 288 16.81 -7.31 6.88
N TYR A 289 16.64 -8.48 6.29
CA TYR A 289 15.86 -9.55 6.90
C TYR A 289 16.66 -10.28 7.98
N VAL A 290 16.03 -10.51 9.11
CA VAL A 290 16.55 -11.31 10.22
C VAL A 290 15.44 -12.23 10.74
N ASN A 291 15.78 -13.46 11.08
CA ASN A 291 14.81 -14.40 11.66
C ASN A 291 15.09 -14.52 13.15
N ILE A 292 14.14 -14.12 13.97
CA ILE A 292 14.31 -13.98 15.42
C ILE A 292 13.02 -14.39 16.10
N HIS A 293 13.10 -15.21 17.15
CA HIS A 293 11.95 -15.70 17.92
C HIS A 293 10.83 -16.30 17.05
N GLY A 294 11.19 -16.96 15.94
CA GLY A 294 10.23 -17.58 15.03
C GLY A 294 9.57 -16.64 14.02
N LEU A 295 9.86 -15.34 14.06
CA LEU A 295 9.37 -14.34 13.11
C LEU A 295 10.46 -13.86 12.16
N GLN A 296 10.07 -13.55 10.92
CA GLN A 296 10.94 -12.89 9.95
C GLN A 296 10.75 -11.38 10.05
N TYR A 297 11.70 -10.72 10.71
CA TYR A 297 11.73 -9.27 10.85
C TYR A 297 12.47 -8.61 9.70
N ILE A 298 12.04 -7.41 9.34
CA ILE A 298 12.86 -6.41 8.67
C ILE A 298 13.48 -5.54 9.76
N ASN A 299 14.79 -5.69 9.95
CA ASN A 299 15.60 -4.82 10.79
C ASN A 299 16.01 -3.59 9.99
N VAL A 300 15.73 -2.40 10.51
CA VAL A 300 15.99 -1.11 9.85
C VAL A 300 16.87 -0.25 10.74
N LEU A 301 18.06 0.08 10.25
CA LEU A 301 18.96 1.06 10.88
C LEU A 301 18.92 2.37 10.09
N GLY A 302 19.12 3.50 10.76
CA GLY A 302 19.36 4.76 10.07
C GLY A 302 20.60 4.68 9.18
N TRP A 303 20.62 5.39 8.04
CA TRP A 303 21.69 5.27 7.04
C TRP A 303 23.10 5.45 7.58
N PHE A 304 23.29 6.32 8.59
CA PHE A 304 24.58 6.56 9.25
C PHE A 304 24.63 6.09 10.70
N GLN A 305 23.73 5.18 11.09
CA GLN A 305 23.71 4.62 12.44
C GLN A 305 24.97 3.76 12.68
N THR A 306 25.66 4.02 13.78
CA THR A 306 26.87 3.30 14.21
C THR A 306 26.64 2.45 15.46
N ALA A 307 25.53 2.69 16.18
CA ALA A 307 25.19 2.01 17.43
C ALA A 307 23.68 1.82 17.57
N GLY A 308 23.27 0.85 18.39
CA GLY A 308 21.86 0.49 18.61
C GLY A 308 21.34 -0.54 17.61
N ALA A 309 20.22 -1.18 17.97
CA ALA A 309 19.64 -2.28 17.20
C ALA A 309 18.85 -1.83 15.95
N GLY A 310 18.45 -0.55 15.89
CA GLY A 310 17.47 -0.08 14.91
C GLY A 310 16.05 -0.43 15.35
N ALA A 311 15.13 -0.45 14.39
CA ALA A 311 13.74 -0.87 14.57
C ALA A 311 13.48 -2.15 13.77
N ASP A 312 12.78 -3.09 14.40
CA ASP A 312 12.44 -4.38 13.79
C ASP A 312 10.93 -4.44 13.53
N TYR A 313 10.53 -4.83 12.32
CA TYR A 313 9.12 -4.98 11.95
C TYR A 313 8.85 -6.36 11.36
N ALA A 314 7.83 -7.06 11.86
CA ALA A 314 7.39 -8.35 11.31
C ALA A 314 5.86 -8.39 11.15
N ALA A 315 5.39 -9.04 10.08
CA ALA A 315 4.00 -9.45 10.00
C ALA A 315 3.79 -10.64 10.92
N HIS A 316 2.65 -10.64 11.61
CA HIS A 316 2.21 -11.73 12.45
C HIS A 316 0.69 -11.85 12.43
N THR A 317 0.13 -12.81 13.15
CA THR A 317 -1.32 -13.00 13.27
C THR A 317 -1.66 -13.42 14.67
N GLU A 318 -2.56 -12.68 15.30
CA GLU A 318 -3.03 -12.94 16.65
C GLU A 318 -4.47 -13.43 16.68
N GLU A 319 -4.83 -14.18 17.71
CA GLU A 319 -6.21 -14.59 17.95
C GLU A 319 -6.91 -13.60 18.89
N ILE A 320 -7.81 -12.79 18.34
CA ILE A 320 -8.56 -11.77 19.09
C ILE A 320 -10.04 -12.10 19.02
N ASN A 321 -10.64 -12.39 20.17
CA ASN A 321 -12.06 -12.79 20.28
C ASN A 321 -12.42 -13.98 19.37
N GLY A 322 -11.50 -14.96 19.25
CA GLY A 322 -11.66 -16.15 18.41
C GLY A 322 -11.47 -15.92 16.90
N ASN A 323 -11.03 -14.73 16.49
CA ASN A 323 -10.73 -14.41 15.10
C ASN A 323 -9.23 -14.23 14.90
N LYS A 324 -8.72 -14.73 13.77
CA LYS A 324 -7.35 -14.46 13.33
C LYS A 324 -7.26 -13.04 12.78
N VAL A 325 -6.53 -12.18 13.48
CA VAL A 325 -6.32 -10.78 13.12
C VAL A 325 -4.87 -10.59 12.70
N PRO A 326 -4.61 -10.09 11.48
CA PRO A 326 -3.24 -9.77 11.10
C PRO A 326 -2.76 -8.60 11.96
N VAL A 327 -1.49 -8.62 12.35
CA VAL A 327 -0.84 -7.55 13.13
C VAL A 327 0.57 -7.30 12.60
N VAL A 328 1.13 -6.15 12.94
CA VAL A 328 2.56 -5.87 12.76
C VAL A 328 3.21 -5.76 14.13
N VAL A 329 4.24 -6.57 14.35
CA VAL A 329 5.05 -6.54 15.56
C VAL A 329 6.21 -5.59 15.33
N GLU A 330 6.31 -4.55 16.17
CA GLU A 330 7.49 -3.70 16.28
C GLU A 330 8.33 -4.17 17.46
N GLY A 331 9.63 -4.36 17.22
CA GLY A 331 10.58 -4.71 18.24
C GLY A 331 11.91 -3.98 18.12
N GLY A 332 12.82 -4.29 19.03
CA GLY A 332 14.19 -3.80 18.98
C GLY A 332 14.97 -4.08 20.25
N GLY A 333 16.08 -3.36 20.39
CA GLY A 333 17.01 -3.54 21.50
C GLY A 333 17.85 -4.83 21.39
N ALA A 334 18.75 -5.04 22.35
CA ALA A 334 19.70 -6.16 22.30
C ALA A 334 19.03 -7.55 22.44
N GLY A 335 17.83 -7.61 23.03
CA GLY A 335 17.06 -8.84 23.18
C GLY A 335 16.01 -9.07 22.10
N TYR A 336 15.88 -8.17 21.12
CA TYR A 336 14.81 -8.17 20.13
C TYR A 336 13.43 -8.27 20.79
N TRP A 337 13.20 -7.40 21.77
CA TRP A 337 11.96 -7.38 22.53
C TRP A 337 10.86 -6.77 21.70
N THR A 338 9.66 -7.33 21.81
CA THR A 338 8.44 -6.72 21.29
C THR A 338 8.14 -5.44 22.09
N PHE A 339 8.15 -4.31 21.40
CA PHE A 339 7.83 -3.00 21.97
C PHE A 339 6.40 -2.58 21.69
N SER A 340 5.84 -2.99 20.55
CA SER A 340 4.48 -2.62 20.17
C SER A 340 3.89 -3.66 19.22
N VAL A 341 2.58 -3.89 19.35
CA VAL A 341 1.79 -4.63 18.37
C VAL A 341 0.84 -3.63 17.71
N TYR A 342 0.83 -3.62 16.39
CA TYR A 342 0.01 -2.73 15.59
C TYR A 342 -1.13 -3.48 14.91
N TYR A 343 -2.32 -2.91 14.99
CA TYR A 343 -3.60 -3.47 14.57
C TYR A 343 -4.15 -2.74 13.34
N PRO A 344 -5.02 -3.39 12.54
CA PRO A 344 -5.50 -2.80 11.28
C PRO A 344 -6.52 -1.65 11.46
N SER A 345 -6.95 -1.34 12.69
CA SER A 345 -7.84 -0.21 12.97
C SER A 345 -7.56 0.43 14.33
N GLU A 346 -7.92 1.71 14.47
CA GLU A 346 -7.85 2.44 15.74
C GLU A 346 -8.72 1.80 16.82
N ASP A 347 -9.91 1.29 16.47
CA ASP A 347 -10.80 0.61 17.42
C ASP A 347 -10.15 -0.65 18.01
N LEU A 348 -9.51 -1.47 17.17
CA LEU A 348 -8.79 -2.66 17.64
C LEU A 348 -7.58 -2.26 18.47
N ALA A 349 -6.83 -1.23 18.07
CA ALA A 349 -5.72 -0.71 18.86
C ALA A 349 -6.20 -0.23 20.24
N ASN A 350 -7.30 0.52 20.31
CA ASN A 350 -7.91 0.94 21.57
C ASN A 350 -8.38 -0.24 22.42
N GLN A 351 -8.93 -1.28 21.79
CA GLN A 351 -9.35 -2.50 22.49
C GLN A 351 -8.18 -3.30 23.07
N GLN A 352 -7.05 -3.32 22.37
CA GLN A 352 -5.91 -4.20 22.67
C GLN A 352 -4.71 -3.47 23.31
N GLY A 353 -4.81 -2.18 23.61
CA GLY A 353 -3.64 -1.32 23.90
C GLY A 353 -2.64 -1.86 24.95
N ASP A 354 -3.13 -2.55 25.98
CA ASP A 354 -2.28 -3.12 27.04
C ASP A 354 -2.13 -4.65 26.96
N THR A 355 -2.56 -5.26 25.85
CA THR A 355 -2.55 -6.72 25.68
C THR A 355 -1.15 -7.21 25.30
N LYS A 356 -0.71 -8.28 25.95
CA LYS A 356 0.49 -9.05 25.58
C LYS A 356 0.07 -10.43 25.08
N TYR A 357 0.74 -10.90 24.03
CA TYR A 357 0.53 -12.24 23.46
C TYR A 357 1.64 -13.19 23.89
N GLU A 358 1.29 -14.38 24.33
CA GLU A 358 2.24 -15.34 24.94
C GLU A 358 3.33 -15.83 23.99
N ASP A 359 3.08 -15.80 22.69
CA ASP A 359 4.02 -16.19 21.64
C ASP A 359 4.96 -15.05 21.20
N LEU A 360 4.75 -13.82 21.70
CA LEU A 360 5.62 -12.68 21.47
C LEU A 360 6.59 -12.45 22.65
N TYR A 361 7.79 -11.99 22.32
CA TYR A 361 8.89 -11.88 23.29
C TYR A 361 9.00 -10.47 23.87
N TYR A 362 8.22 -10.18 24.91
CA TYR A 362 8.26 -8.89 25.60
C TYR A 362 9.40 -8.79 26.63
N GLN A 363 9.72 -7.55 27.04
CA GLN A 363 10.57 -7.27 28.20
C GLN A 363 9.77 -7.29 29.51
#